data_AF-C5TCH6-F1
#
_entry.id   AF-C5TCH6-F1
#
_cell.length_a   1.000
_cell.length_b   1.000
_cell.length_c   1.000
_cell.angle_alpha   90.00
_cell.angle_beta   90.00
_cell.angle_gamma   90.00
#
_symmetry.space_group_name_H-M   'P 1'
#
loop_
_entity.id
_entity.type
_entity.pdbx_description
1 polymer ?
#
loop_
_entity_poly.entity_id
_entity_poly.type
_entity_poly.pdbx_seq_one_letter_code
_entity_poly.pdbx_strand_id
1 'polypeptide(L)' 'ARLVQLAQALRRLTDHDLEETASTRLLVMAARLVASGLSLRDACRAAVVDALTDDTETVLALDEVVRAVVGDED' A
#
# COMPACT_ATOMS: atom_id res chain seq x y z
N ALA A 1 -1.55 -7.06 -11.52
CA ALA A 1 -0.15 -7.30 -11.08
C ALA A 1 0.37 -6.23 -10.10
N ARG A 2 0.01 -4.95 -10.27
CA ARG A 2 0.47 -3.81 -9.42
C ARG A 2 0.39 -4.05 -7.91
N LEU A 3 -0.74 -4.56 -7.39
CA LEU A 3 -0.90 -4.87 -5.97
C LEU A 3 0.13 -5.88 -5.43
N VAL A 4 0.51 -6.87 -6.23
CA VAL A 4 1.53 -7.85 -5.85
C VAL A 4 2.92 -7.21 -5.85
N GLN A 5 3.20 -6.34 -6.82
CA GLN A 5 4.46 -5.58 -6.87
C GLN A 5 4.59 -4.65 -5.66
N LEU A 6 3.49 -4.01 -5.26
CA LEU A 6 3.45 -3.17 -4.06
C LEU A 6 3.76 -3.99 -2.81
N ALA A 7 3.10 -5.13 -2.61
CA ALA A 7 3.41 -6.00 -1.48
C ALA A 7 4.86 -6.46 -1.47
N GLN A 8 5.45 -6.77 -2.63
CA GLN A 8 6.86 -7.13 -2.72
C GLN A 8 7.78 -5.97 -2.33
N ALA A 9 7.45 -4.73 -2.72
CA ALA A 9 8.21 -3.56 -2.32
C ALA A 9 8.12 -3.33 -0.79
N LEU A 10 6.91 -3.38 -0.23
CA LEU A 10 6.68 -3.19 1.21
C LEU A 10 7.36 -4.27 2.06
N ARG A 11 7.32 -5.54 1.63
CA ARG A 11 8.00 -6.64 2.33
C ARG A 11 9.51 -6.48 2.42
N ARG A 12 10.13 -5.87 1.41
CA ARG A 12 11.57 -5.57 1.43
C ARG A 12 11.93 -4.44 2.41
N LEU A 13 10.97 -3.58 2.77
CA LEU A 13 11.18 -2.52 3.76
C LEU A 13 11.00 -3.04 5.20
N THR A 14 10.19 -4.09 5.40
CA THR A 14 10.06 -4.80 6.67
C THR A 14 11.38 -5.38 7.17
N ASP A 15 12.29 -5.76 6.26
CA ASP A 15 13.62 -6.25 6.64
C ASP A 15 14.52 -5.16 7.25
N HIS A 16 14.11 -3.89 7.20
CA HIS A 16 14.90 -2.76 7.66
C HIS A 16 14.24 -1.94 8.77
N ASP A 17 12.95 -1.58 8.71
CA ASP A 17 12.37 -0.60 9.66
C ASP A 17 10.82 -0.65 9.85
N LEU A 18 10.11 -1.66 9.34
CA LEU A 18 8.64 -1.78 9.50
C LEU A 18 8.27 -2.90 10.48
N GLU A 19 7.41 -2.61 11.46
CA GLU A 19 6.92 -3.60 12.43
C GLU A 19 6.04 -4.69 11.78
N GLU A 20 5.24 -4.30 10.77
CA GLU A 20 4.33 -5.19 10.06
C GLU A 20 4.53 -5.13 8.55
N THR A 21 4.07 -6.18 7.85
CA THR A 21 4.20 -6.28 6.41
C THR A 21 2.87 -6.43 5.70
N ALA A 22 2.82 -6.04 4.43
CA ALA A 22 1.61 -6.10 3.62
C ALA A 22 1.11 -7.55 3.45
N SER A 23 0.03 -7.88 4.17
CA SER A 23 -0.62 -9.19 4.09
C SER A 23 -1.46 -9.33 2.82
N THR A 24 -1.72 -10.58 2.41
CA THR A 24 -2.61 -10.88 1.28
C THR A 24 -4.02 -10.32 1.48
N ARG A 25 -4.49 -10.24 2.74
CA ARG A 25 -5.78 -9.66 3.11
C ARG A 25 -5.85 -8.17 2.77
N LEU A 26 -4.78 -7.41 3.04
CA LEU A 26 -4.72 -5.99 2.71
C LEU A 26 -4.80 -5.77 1.19
N LEU A 27 -4.12 -6.62 0.40
CA LEU A 27 -4.21 -6.58 -1.06
C LEU A 27 -5.62 -6.88 -1.57
N VAL A 28 -6.30 -7.87 -0.98
CA VAL A 28 -7.69 -8.19 -1.33
C VAL A 28 -8.60 -7.02 -0.96
N MET A 29 -8.39 -6.36 0.17
CA MET A 29 -9.15 -5.18 0.56
C MET A 29 -8.93 -4.00 -0.40
N ALA A 30 -7.68 -3.72 -0.78
CA ALA A 30 -7.38 -2.70 -1.79
C ALA A 30 -8.09 -3.02 -3.12
N ALA A 31 -8.03 -4.28 -3.58
CA ALA A 31 -8.74 -4.70 -4.80
C ALA A 31 -10.26 -4.52 -4.70
N ARG A 32 -10.85 -4.78 -3.52
CA ARG A 32 -12.29 -4.57 -3.28
C ARG A 32 -12.67 -3.09 -3.30
N LEU A 33 -11.81 -2.21 -2.76
CA LEU A 33 -12.03 -0.77 -2.81
C LEU A 33 -11.97 -0.25 -4.26
N VAL A 34 -11.02 -0.73 -5.06
CA VAL A 34 -10.96 -0.41 -6.49
C VAL A 34 -12.22 -0.90 -7.21
N ALA A 35 -12.65 -2.13 -6.93
CA ALA A 35 -13.91 -2.66 -7.48
C ALA A 35 -15.15 -1.86 -7.04
N SER A 36 -15.06 -1.10 -5.94
CA SER A 36 -16.12 -0.18 -5.47
C SER A 36 -16.02 1.24 -6.03
N GLY A 37 -15.00 1.53 -6.86
CA GLY A 37 -14.85 2.81 -7.55
C GLY A 37 -13.77 3.74 -6.99
N LEU A 38 -12.96 3.30 -6.02
CA LEU A 38 -11.79 4.08 -5.60
C LEU A 38 -10.67 3.96 -6.64
N SER A 39 -9.87 5.01 -6.75
CA SER A 39 -8.59 4.95 -7.46
C SER A 39 -7.71 3.86 -6.83
N LEU A 40 -6.86 3.22 -7.62
CA LEU A 40 -5.93 2.21 -7.12
C LEU A 40 -5.00 2.80 -6.05
N ARG A 41 -4.64 4.08 -6.18
CA ARG A 41 -3.87 4.82 -5.18
C ARG A 41 -4.61 4.95 -3.86
N ASP A 42 -5.82 5.51 -3.88
CA ASP A 42 -6.59 5.76 -2.65
C ASP A 42 -6.96 4.44 -1.97
N ALA A 43 -7.25 3.41 -2.77
CA ALA A 43 -7.46 2.06 -2.27
C ALA A 43 -6.22 1.48 -1.58
N CYS A 44 -5.02 1.68 -2.14
CA CYS A 44 -3.78 1.24 -1.50
C CYS A 44 -3.48 2.03 -0.23
N ARG A 45 -3.69 3.35 -0.22
CA ARG A 45 -3.53 4.18 0.97
C ARG A 45 -4.45 3.68 2.09
N ALA A 46 -5.76 3.63 1.83
CA ALA A 46 -6.74 3.28 2.84
C ALA A 46 -6.65 1.82 3.34
N ALA A 47 -6.36 0.86 2.46
CA ALA A 47 -6.38 -0.56 2.82
C ALA A 47 -5.01 -1.16 3.15
N VAL A 48 -3.90 -0.49 2.80
CA VAL A 48 -2.55 -1.00 3.03
C VAL A 48 -1.76 -0.06 3.92
N VAL A 49 -1.60 1.21 3.55
CA VAL A 49 -0.73 2.15 4.30
C VAL A 49 -1.32 2.45 5.68
N ASP A 50 -2.57 2.90 5.74
CA ASP A 50 -3.25 3.24 7.00
C ASP A 50 -3.47 2.01 7.91
N ALA A 51 -3.34 0.80 7.36
CA ALA A 51 -3.43 -0.44 8.12
C ALA A 51 -2.08 -0.90 8.71
N LEU A 52 -0.96 -0.39 8.20
CA LEU A 52 0.38 -0.76 8.65
C LEU A 52 0.94 0.17 9.72
N THR A 53 0.44 1.41 9.80
CA THR A 53 0.97 2.42 10.72
C THR A 53 0.03 3.63 10.85
N ASP A 54 0.04 4.26 12.01
CA ASP A 54 -0.57 5.56 12.30
C ASP A 54 0.48 6.70 12.41
N ASP A 55 1.77 6.38 12.33
CA ASP A 55 2.85 7.35 12.35
C ASP A 55 2.88 8.15 11.04
N THR A 56 2.81 9.47 11.16
CA THR A 56 2.64 10.35 10.00
C THR A 56 3.84 10.32 9.06
N GLU A 57 5.06 10.21 9.58
CA GLU A 57 6.27 10.17 8.76
C GLU A 57 6.34 8.86 7.97
N THR A 58 6.06 7.74 8.63
CA THR A 58 6.00 6.41 8.01
C THR A 58 4.89 6.35 6.96
N VAL A 59 3.71 6.90 7.24
CA VAL A 59 2.62 7.00 6.26
C VAL A 59 3.07 7.75 5.00
N LEU A 60 3.76 8.90 5.15
CA LEU A 60 4.25 9.67 4.00
C LEU A 60 5.30 8.91 3.18
N ALA A 61 6.20 8.19 3.85
CA ALA A 61 7.21 7.36 3.19
C ALA A 61 6.57 6.19 2.43
N LEU A 62 5.61 5.50 3.05
CA LEU A 62 4.85 4.41 2.43
C LEU A 62 4.00 4.88 1.25
N ASP A 63 3.40 6.06 1.36
CA ASP A 63 2.69 6.72 0.27
C ASP A 63 3.58 6.87 -0.95
N GLU A 64 4.84 7.29 -0.76
CA GLU A 64 5.77 7.45 -1.87
C GLU A 64 6.10 6.13 -2.56
N VAL A 65 6.19 5.04 -1.80
CA VAL A 65 6.33 3.68 -2.35
C VAL A 65 5.08 3.31 -3.16
N VAL A 66 3.89 3.64 -2.67
CA VAL A 66 2.64 3.46 -3.42
C VAL A 66 2.72 4.26 -4.72
N ARG A 67 3.10 5.55 -4.70
CA ARG A 67 3.24 6.37 -5.91
C ARG A 67 4.20 5.75 -6.91
N ALA A 68 5.37 5.33 -6.47
CA ALA A 68 6.40 4.75 -7.33
C ALA A 68 5.97 3.44 -7.99
N VAL A 69 5.21 2.59 -7.28
CA VAL A 69 4.80 1.27 -7.79
C VAL A 69 3.50 1.32 -8.57
N VAL A 70 2.53 2.10 -8.08
CA VAL A 70 1.15 2.17 -8.59
C VAL A 70 0.99 3.27 -9.64
N GLY A 71 1.89 4.26 -9.68
CA GLY A 71 1.82 5.43 -10.56
C GLY A 71 0.82 6.46 -10.07
N ASP A 72 0.95 7.71 -10.55
CA ASP A 72 -0.14 8.67 -10.52
C ASP A 72 -1.16 8.20 -11.57
N GLU A 73 -2.40 7.92 -11.16
CA GLU A 73 -3.45 7.64 -12.14
C GLU A 73 -3.86 8.96 -12.80
N ASP A 74 -3.68 9.03 -14.13
CA ASP A 74 -4.43 9.90 -15.05
C ASP A 74 -5.74 9.19 -15.46
#